data_AF-A0A9E2XJA3-F1
#
_entry.id   AF-A0A9E2XJA3-F1
#
_cell.length_a   1.000
_cell.length_b   1.000
_cell.length_c   1.000
_cell.angle_alpha   90.00
_cell.angle_beta   90.00
_cell.angle_gamma   90.00
#
_symmetry.space_group_name_H-M   'P 1'
#
loop_
_entity.id
_entity.type
_entity.pdbx_description
1 polymer ?
#
loop_
_entity_poly.entity_id
_entity_poly.type
_entity_poly.pdbx_seq_one_letter_code
_entity_poly.pdbx_strand_id
1 'polypeptide(L)' 'MTTLKPETRDKLKSVGTAAVATCLFKRGFRNQAIQNVQPLSSMQPVLVGPAFTLRYMPAREDLNRLDVLR' A
#
# COMPACT_ATOMS: atom_id res chain seq x y z
N MET A 1 0.82 -10.54 -13.27
CA MET A 1 1.34 -9.68 -12.19
C MET A 1 2.79 -10.06 -11.95
N THR A 2 3.73 -9.12 -11.95
CA THR A 2 5.15 -9.44 -11.80
C THR A 2 5.41 -9.91 -10.37
N THR A 3 5.86 -11.16 -10.21
CA THR A 3 6.16 -11.75 -8.90
C THR A 3 7.38 -11.05 -8.28
N LEU A 4 7.22 -10.51 -7.07
CA LEU A 4 8.31 -9.93 -6.30
C LEU A 4 9.30 -11.04 -5.90
N LYS A 5 10.59 -10.85 -6.22
CA LYS A 5 11.64 -11.81 -5.83
C LYS A 5 11.75 -11.91 -4.30
N PRO A 6 11.86 -13.12 -3.72
CA PRO A 6 11.97 -13.31 -2.27
C PRO A 6 13.11 -12.51 -1.63
N GLU A 7 14.29 -12.52 -2.25
CA GLU A 7 15.47 -11.77 -1.77
C GLU A 7 15.22 -10.27 -1.68
N THR A 8 14.45 -9.71 -2.62
CA THR A 8 14.12 -8.28 -2.61
C THR A 8 13.15 -7.98 -1.47
N ARG A 9 12.18 -8.87 -1.24
CA ARG A 9 11.24 -8.74 -0.13
C ARG A 9 11.97 -8.74 1.22
N ASP A 10 12.94 -9.64 1.40
CA ASP A 10 13.66 -9.76 2.67
C ASP A 10 14.61 -8.57 2.91
N LYS A 11 15.28 -8.07 1.86
CA LYS A 11 16.07 -6.83 1.94
C LYS A 11 15.21 -5.61 2.28
N LEU A 12 13.98 -5.53 1.77
CA LEU A 12 13.08 -4.42 2.07
C LEU A 12 12.51 -4.49 3.49
N LYS A 13 12.36 -5.69 4.08
CA LYS A 13 11.91 -5.85 5.47
C LYS A 13 12.90 -5.30 6.50
N SER A 14 14.20 -5.26 6.17
CA SER A 14 15.24 -4.77 7.09
C SER A 14 15.46 -3.25 7.03
N VAL A 15 14.80 -2.55 6.11
CA VAL A 15 14.99 -1.11 5.87
C VAL A 15 13.73 -0.35 6.27
N GLY A 16 13.89 0.78 6.95
CA GLY A 16 12.77 1.64 7.35
C GLY A 16 12.10 2.35 6.16
N THR A 17 10.80 2.60 6.28
CA THR A 17 10.00 3.31 5.25
C THR A 17 10.54 4.70 4.91
N ALA A 18 11.08 5.44 5.89
CA ALA A 18 11.70 6.74 5.69
C ALA A 18 12.96 6.69 4.79
N ALA A 19 13.77 5.63 4.91
CA ALA A 19 14.94 5.44 4.06
C ALA A 19 14.52 5.10 2.63
N VAL A 20 13.49 4.26 2.46
CA VAL A 20 12.92 3.96 1.13
C VAL A 20 12.35 5.21 0.47
N ALA A 21 11.58 6.02 1.21
CA ALA A 21 11.06 7.30 0.74
C ALA A 21 12.19 8.23 0.28
N THR A 22 13.25 8.38 1.08
CA THR A 22 14.43 9.17 0.70
C THR A 22 15.10 8.66 -0.58
N CYS A 23 15.23 7.35 -0.76
CA CYS A 23 15.78 6.76 -1.99
C CYS A 23 14.90 7.00 -3.22
N LEU A 24 13.57 7.05 -3.04
CA LEU A 24 12.63 7.38 -4.12
C LEU A 24 12.63 8.89 -4.42
N PHE A 25 12.77 9.73 -3.39
CA PHE A 25 12.95 11.18 -3.54
C PHE A 25 14.18 11.53 -4.37
N LYS A 26 15.33 10.89 -4.09
CA LYS A 26 16.55 11.04 -4.91
C LYS A 26 16.34 10.62 -6.38
N ARG A 27 15.34 9.78 -6.67
CA ARG A 27 14.94 9.37 -8.03
C ARG A 27 13.86 10.26 -8.64
N GLY A 28 13.46 11.34 -7.99
CA GLY A 28 12.49 12.31 -8.50
C GLY A 28 11.04 12.05 -8.13
N PHE A 29 10.71 10.95 -7.43
CA PHE A 29 9.37 10.72 -6.92
C PHE A 29 9.14 11.61 -5.70
N ARG A 30 8.02 12.35 -5.60
CA ARG A 30 7.76 13.26 -4.46
C ARG A 30 6.63 12.80 -3.53
N ASN A 31 5.72 11.96 -4.02
CA ASN A 31 4.55 11.45 -3.27
C ASN A 31 4.73 9.98 -2.91
N GLN A 32 5.73 9.64 -2.07
CA GLN A 32 6.12 8.24 -1.84
C GLN A 32 5.50 7.61 -0.58
N ALA A 33 4.83 8.40 0.25
CA ALA A 33 4.21 7.95 1.50
C ALA A 33 2.76 8.43 1.60
N ILE A 34 1.87 7.52 2.03
CA ILE A 34 0.46 7.83 2.29
C ILE A 34 0.38 8.50 3.67
N GLN A 35 -0.16 9.71 3.70
CA GLN A 35 -0.27 10.50 4.92
C GLN A 35 -1.36 9.92 5.84
N ASN A 36 -1.19 10.13 7.15
CA ASN A 36 -2.15 9.74 8.20
C ASN A 36 -2.45 8.23 8.30
N VAL A 37 -1.63 7.37 7.70
CA VAL A 37 -1.69 5.92 7.90
C VAL A 37 -0.85 5.55 9.12
N GLN A 38 -1.44 4.81 10.05
CA GLN A 38 -0.78 4.36 11.28
C GLN A 38 -0.92 2.85 11.43
N PRO A 39 0.05 2.16 12.06
CA PRO A 39 -0.11 0.76 12.45
C PRO A 39 -1.30 0.58 13.38
N LEU A 40 -1.99 -0.56 13.27
CA LEU A 40 -3.10 -0.89 14.17
C LEU A 40 -2.59 -1.32 15.57
N SER A 41 -1.35 -1.78 15.65
CA SER A 41 -0.70 -2.21 16.89
C SER A 41 0.78 -1.80 16.89
N SER A 42 1.31 -1.46 18.06
CA SER A 42 2.71 -1.12 18.27
C SER A 42 3.66 -2.31 18.05
N MET A 43 3.18 -3.55 18.16
CA MET A 43 3.97 -4.76 17.94
C MET A 43 3.90 -5.28 16.49
N GLN A 44 3.28 -4.54 15.58
CA GLN A 44 3.10 -5.00 14.22
C GLN A 44 4.44 -5.07 13.48
N PRO A 45 4.78 -6.20 12.83
CA PRO A 45 6.02 -6.31 12.08
C PRO A 45 5.97 -5.46 10.81
N VAL A 46 7.16 -5.15 10.27
CA VAL A 46 7.29 -4.48 8.96
C VAL A 46 6.68 -5.35 7.86
N LEU A 47 5.78 -4.76 7.07
CA LEU A 47 5.10 -5.43 5.96
C LEU A 47 5.70 -5.00 4.61
N VAL A 48 5.98 -5.99 3.77
CA VAL A 48 6.45 -5.80 2.39
C VAL A 48 5.72 -6.78 1.48
N GLY A 49 5.13 -6.28 0.41
CA GLY A 49 4.44 -7.06 -0.59
C GLY A 49 4.03 -6.24 -1.82
N PRO A 50 3.56 -6.91 -2.88
CA PRO A 50 2.99 -6.22 -4.04
C PRO A 50 1.73 -5.44 -3.66
N ALA A 51 1.49 -4.31 -4.32
CA ALA A 51 0.28 -3.52 -4.12
C ALA A 51 -0.92 -4.19 -4.82
N PHE A 52 -1.99 -4.43 -4.07
CA PHE A 52 -3.31 -4.68 -4.62
C PHE A 52 -4.16 -3.43 -4.40
N THR A 53 -4.59 -2.78 -5.49
CA THR A 53 -5.28 -1.49 -5.41
C THR A 53 -6.79 -1.72 -5.51
N LEU A 54 -7.54 -1.09 -4.58
CA LEU A 54 -9.00 -1.09 -4.56
C LEU A 54 -9.46 0.36 -4.52
N ARG A 55 -10.51 0.68 -5.28
CA ARG A 55 -11.17 1.97 -5.25
C ARG A 55 -12.57 1.81 -4.68
N TYR A 56 -12.84 2.50 -3.58
CA TYR A 56 -14.19 2.65 -3.08
C TYR A 56 -14.88 3.82 -3.79
N MET A 57 -16.15 3.64 -4.08
CA MET A 57 -17.06 4.71 -4.49
C MET A 57 -18.24 4.68 -3.51
N PRO A 58 -18.70 5.83 -3.02
CA PRO A 58 -19.87 5.88 -2.16
C PRO A 58 -21.04 5.18 -2.86
N ALA A 59 -21.75 4.32 -2.12
CA ALA A 59 -22.97 3.73 -2.60
C ALA A 59 -24.04 4.81 -2.69
N ARG A 60 -24.74 4.83 -3.81
CA ARG A 60 -25.92 5.64 -4.05
C ARG A 60 -27.13 4.76 -3.83
N GLU A 61 -27.93 5.04 -2.81
CA GLU A 61 -29.12 4.25 -2.49
C GLU A 61 -30.12 4.17 -3.65
N ASP A 62 -30.13 5.18 -4.53
CA ASP A 62 -30.96 5.23 -5.73
C ASP A 62 -30.46 4.36 -6.89
N LEU A 63 -29.16 4.05 -6.96
CA LEU A 63 -28.53 3.32 -8.07
C LEU A 63 -27.90 1.97 -7.67
N ASN A 64 -27.59 1.76 -6.40
CA ASN A 64 -26.85 0.61 -5.89
C ASN A 64 -27.76 -0.31 -5.06
N ARG A 65 -28.89 -0.72 -5.65
CA ARG A 65 -29.74 -1.74 -5.07
C ARG A 65 -29.07 -3.13 -5.18
N LEU A 66 -29.47 -4.07 -4.31
CA LEU A 66 -28.82 -5.39 -4.17
C LEU A 66 -28.90 -6.25 -5.44
N ASP A 67 -29.87 -5.99 -6.31
CA ASP A 67 -30.07 -6.63 -7.62
C ASP A 67 -28.90 -6.40 -8.60
N VAL A 68 -28.05 -5.39 -8.36
CA VAL A 68 -26.92 -5.04 -9.24
C VAL A 68 -25.67 -5.88 -8.95
N LEU A 69 -25.62 -6.64 -7.85
CA LEU A 69 -24.44 -7.42 -7.41
C LEU A 69 -24.44 -8.89 -7.88
N ARG A 70 -25.16 -9.22 -8.96
CA ARG A 70 -25.34 -10.60 -9.45
C ARG A 70 -24.17 -11.11 -10.27
#